data_AF-A0A0B7N6N3-F1
#
_entry.id   AF-A0A0B7N6N3-F1
#
_cell.length_a   1.000
_cell.length_b   1.000
_cell.length_c   1.000
_cell.angle_alpha   90.00
_cell.angle_beta   90.00
_cell.angle_gamma   90.00
#
_symmetry.space_group_name_H-M   'P 1'
#
loop_
_entity.id
_entity.type
_entity.pdbx_description
1 polymer ?
#
loop_
_entity_poly.entity_id
_entity_poly.type
_entity_poly.pdbx_seq_one_letter_code
_entity_poly.pdbx_strand_id
1 'polypeptide(L)'
;MEASDDEELNYDPELPPEERLGKLVDNIQSQDNINQEDKEKLLQLIHQYKDCFRTSYDHLSTTSLVKFHVDTGDAKPIFKRPYASMSNSEKETLKKD
;
A
#
# COMPACT_ATOMS: atom_id res chain seq x y z
N MET A 1 -0.60 34.74 7.81
CA MET A 1 0.32 33.64 8.15
C MET A 1 0.08 32.57 7.09
N GLU A 2 0.92 32.57 6.05
CA GLU A 2 0.97 31.50 5.06
C GLU A 2 1.65 30.30 5.73
N ALA A 3 1.01 29.13 5.69
CA ALA A 3 1.69 27.88 5.99
C ALA A 3 2.37 27.45 4.68
N SER A 4 3.69 27.68 4.58
CA SER A 4 4.54 27.08 3.55
C SER A 4 4.60 25.60 3.87
N ASP A 5 3.80 24.81 3.16
CA ASP A 5 3.75 23.36 3.24
C ASP A 5 4.87 22.78 2.35
N ASP A 6 6.12 23.13 2.69
CA ASP A 6 7.34 22.60 2.07
C ASP A 6 7.81 21.34 2.81
N GLU A 7 6.90 20.40 3.03
CA GLU A 7 7.26 19.03 3.43
C GLU A 7 7.71 18.30 2.15
N GLU A 8 8.99 18.41 1.80
CA GLU A 8 9.61 17.48 0.85
C GLU A 8 9.41 16.06 1.38
N LEU A 9 8.46 15.33 0.78
CA LEU A 9 8.27 13.91 0.98
C LEU A 9 9.56 13.19 0.57
N ASN A 10 10.44 13.01 1.55
CA ASN A 10 11.68 12.25 1.41
C ASN A 10 11.28 10.79 1.15
N TYR A 11 11.23 10.42 -0.12
CA TYR A 11 11.00 9.04 -0.53
C TYR A 11 12.26 8.25 -0.18
N ASP A 12 12.20 7.52 0.93
CA ASP A 12 13.26 6.61 1.35
C ASP A 12 13.20 5.34 0.46
N PRO A 13 14.17 5.13 -0.45
CA PRO A 13 14.06 4.06 -1.46
C PRO A 13 14.40 2.68 -0.92
N GLU A 14 14.85 2.54 0.33
CA GLU A 14 15.61 1.38 0.77
C GLU A 14 14.99 0.63 1.95
N LEU A 15 13.77 0.10 1.75
CA LEU A 15 13.39 -1.09 2.50
C LEU A 15 14.07 -2.33 1.90
N PRO A 16 14.66 -3.22 2.72
CA PRO A 16 15.36 -4.40 2.23
C PRO A 16 14.47 -5.23 1.30
N PRO A 17 14.90 -5.53 0.06
CA PRO A 17 14.07 -6.21 -0.93
C PRO A 17 13.83 -7.69 -0.64
N GLU A 18 14.23 -8.19 0.53
CA GLU A 18 14.40 -9.63 0.78
C GLU A 18 13.08 -10.39 1.02
N GLU A 19 11.97 -9.72 1.35
CA GLU A 19 10.68 -10.39 1.59
C GLU A 19 9.51 -9.84 0.76
N ARG A 20 9.78 -9.22 -0.40
CA ARG A 20 8.70 -8.59 -1.20
C ARG A 20 7.61 -9.58 -1.65
N LEU A 21 7.97 -10.84 -1.84
CA LEU A 21 7.05 -11.88 -2.29
C LEU A 21 6.41 -12.66 -1.14
N GLY A 22 6.83 -12.44 0.12
CA GLY A 22 6.30 -13.13 1.31
C GLY A 22 6.09 -14.63 1.09
N LYS A 23 4.89 -15.12 1.44
CA LYS A 23 4.49 -16.53 1.29
C LYS A 23 4.12 -16.94 -0.14
N LEU A 24 4.18 -16.04 -1.12
CA LEU A 24 3.77 -16.33 -2.50
C LEU A 24 4.68 -17.39 -3.13
N VAL A 25 5.99 -17.32 -2.88
CA VAL A 25 6.98 -18.27 -3.41
C VAL A 25 6.72 -19.67 -2.83
N ASP A 26 6.54 -19.77 -1.51
CA ASP A 26 6.25 -21.03 -0.82
C ASP A 26 4.96 -21.66 -1.33
N ASN A 27 3.91 -20.85 -1.52
CA ASN A 27 2.64 -21.30 -2.05
C ASN A 27 2.75 -21.83 -3.48
N ILE A 28 3.64 -21.30 -4.31
CA ILE A 28 3.83 -21.79 -5.70
C ILE A 28 4.60 -23.12 -5.68
N GLN A 29 5.58 -23.24 -4.80
CA GLN A 29 6.35 -24.47 -4.67
C GLN A 29 5.50 -25.64 -4.15
N SER A 30 4.56 -25.37 -3.23
CA SER A 30 3.69 -26.37 -2.61
C SER A 30 2.56 -26.90 -3.52
N GLN A 31 2.40 -26.39 -4.73
CA GLN A 31 1.32 -26.82 -5.63
C GLN A 31 1.74 -27.99 -6.51
N ASP A 32 0.97 -29.09 -6.49
CA ASP A 32 1.30 -30.31 -7.25
C ASP A 32 0.72 -30.32 -8.68
N ASN A 33 0.04 -29.26 -9.09
CA ASN A 33 -0.66 -29.16 -10.37
C ASN A 33 0.21 -28.65 -11.54
N ILE A 34 1.47 -28.29 -11.30
CA ILE A 34 2.39 -27.72 -12.30
C ILE A 34 3.71 -28.50 -12.31
N ASN A 35 4.23 -28.74 -13.51
CA ASN A 35 5.53 -29.37 -13.72
C ASN A 35 6.68 -28.50 -13.17
N GLN A 36 7.74 -29.15 -12.68
CA GLN A 36 8.87 -28.45 -12.07
C GLN A 36 9.51 -27.39 -12.98
N GLU A 37 9.63 -27.69 -14.27
CA GLU A 37 10.20 -26.77 -15.26
C GLU A 37 9.35 -25.50 -15.45
N ASP A 38 8.03 -25.65 -15.38
CA ASP A 38 7.09 -24.53 -15.49
C ASP A 38 7.05 -23.71 -14.19
N LYS A 39 7.23 -24.35 -13.03
CA LYS A 39 7.40 -23.64 -11.75
C LYS A 39 8.62 -22.74 -11.77
N GLU A 40 9.75 -23.21 -12.30
CA GLU A 40 10.97 -22.42 -12.40
C GLU A 40 10.79 -21.21 -13.31
N LYS A 41 10.16 -21.39 -14.48
CA LYS A 41 9.83 -20.29 -15.40
C LYS A 41 8.90 -19.27 -14.75
N LEU A 42 7.90 -19.74 -14.00
CA LEU A 42 6.97 -18.88 -13.27
C LEU A 42 7.68 -18.08 -12.18
N LEU A 43 8.55 -18.71 -11.40
CA LEU A 43 9.34 -18.03 -10.37
C LEU A 43 10.25 -16.96 -10.97
N GLN A 44 10.91 -17.25 -12.09
CA GLN A 44 11.71 -16.24 -12.81
C GLN A 44 10.86 -15.04 -13.22
N LEU A 45 9.66 -15.27 -13.76
CA LEU A 45 8.74 -14.20 -14.15
C LEU A 45 8.28 -13.36 -12.95
N ILE A 46 7.95 -14.01 -11.84
CA ILE A 46 7.50 -13.32 -10.63
C ILE A 46 8.64 -12.50 -10.02
N HIS A 47 9.87 -13.02 -10.02
CA HIS A 47 11.04 -12.25 -9.59
C HIS A 47 11.32 -11.05 -10.51
N GLN A 48 11.15 -11.21 -11.82
CA GLN A 48 11.30 -10.13 -12.80
C GLN A 48 10.28 -9.00 -12.59
N TYR A 49 9.03 -9.36 -12.27
CA TYR A 49 7.94 -8.40 -12.08
C TYR A 49 7.53 -8.26 -10.61
N LYS A 50 8.47 -8.49 -9.67
CA LYS A 50 8.22 -8.45 -8.22
C LYS A 50 7.59 -7.14 -7.76
N ASP A 51 7.86 -6.06 -8.49
CA ASP A 51 7.38 -4.72 -8.15
C ASP A 51 5.87 -4.53 -8.38
N CYS A 52 5.29 -5.33 -9.27
CA CYS A 52 3.86 -5.35 -9.54
C CYS A 52 3.05 -6.05 -8.44
N PHE A 53 3.69 -6.90 -7.64
CA PHE A 53 3.04 -7.68 -6.59
C PHE A 53 3.17 -6.96 -5.25
N ARG A 54 2.02 -6.64 -4.66
CA ARG A 54 1.92 -6.10 -3.30
C ARG A 54 1.37 -7.20 -2.38
N THR A 55 2.24 -7.75 -1.56
CA THR A 55 1.96 -8.87 -0.64
C THR A 55 1.83 -8.42 0.82
N SER A 56 2.38 -7.25 1.16
CA SER A 56 2.24 -6.59 2.47
C SER A 56 1.72 -5.16 2.28
N TYR A 57 1.17 -4.60 3.36
CA TYR A 57 0.78 -3.19 3.43
C TYR A 57 1.98 -2.26 3.25
N ASP A 58 3.16 -2.68 3.69
CA ASP A 58 4.43 -1.94 3.53
C ASP A 58 4.82 -1.75 2.04
N HIS A 59 4.22 -2.53 1.14
CA HIS A 59 4.46 -2.43 -0.30
C HIS A 59 3.45 -1.52 -1.01
N LEU A 60 2.56 -0.82 -0.28
CA LEU A 60 1.71 0.20 -0.87
C LEU A 60 2.56 1.38 -1.35
N SER A 61 2.82 1.43 -2.65
CA SER A 61 3.41 2.62 -3.28
C SER A 61 2.34 3.63 -3.69
N THR A 62 2.74 4.90 -3.69
CA THR A 62 1.98 6.01 -4.28
C THR A 62 2.43 6.23 -5.72
N THR A 63 1.63 6.95 -6.50
CA THR A 63 2.01 7.39 -7.84
C THR A 63 1.99 8.90 -7.89
N SER A 64 3.04 9.52 -8.44
CA SER A 64 3.16 10.99 -8.56
C SER A 64 2.62 11.51 -9.90
N LEU A 65 1.94 10.67 -10.69
CA LEU A 65 1.56 11.00 -12.07
C LEU A 65 0.58 12.18 -12.13
N VAL A 66 -0.36 12.23 -11.17
CA VAL A 66 -1.36 13.30 -11.06
C VAL A 66 -1.61 13.58 -9.59
N LYS A 67 -1.45 14.85 -9.19
CA LYS A 67 -1.96 15.34 -7.91
C LYS A 67 -3.44 15.69 -8.09
N PHE A 68 -4.32 15.08 -7.30
CA PHE A 68 -5.74 15.36 -7.35
C PHE A 68 -6.02 16.74 -6.76
N HIS A 69 -6.36 17.71 -7.63
CA HIS A 69 -6.79 19.03 -7.20
C HIS A 69 -8.30 19.04 -6.98
N VAL A 70 -8.73 19.38 -5.76
CA VAL A 70 -10.14 19.56 -5.43
C VAL A 70 -10.45 21.05 -5.50
N ASP A 71 -11.21 21.45 -6.51
CA ASP A 71 -11.73 22.81 -6.61
C ASP A 71 -12.97 22.96 -5.72
N THR A 72 -12.84 23.72 -4.63
CA THR A 72 -13.94 24.06 -3.73
C THR A 72 -14.53 25.45 -3.99
N GLY A 73 -14.03 26.19 -5.00
CA GLY A 73 -14.41 27.57 -5.26
C GLY A 73 -14.34 28.45 -4.00
N ASP A 74 -15.40 29.22 -3.76
CA ASP A 74 -15.55 30.10 -2.59
C ASP A 74 -16.27 29.42 -1.39
N ALA A 75 -16.42 28.10 -1.42
CA ALA A 75 -17.10 27.38 -0.35
C ALA A 75 -16.31 27.50 0.97
N LYS A 76 -16.99 27.94 2.03
CA LYS A 76 -16.40 28.03 3.36
C LYS A 76 -16.17 26.63 3.93
N PRO A 77 -15.04 26.36 4.61
CA PRO A 77 -14.81 25.09 5.29
C PRO A 77 -15.94 24.77 6.28
N ILE A 78 -16.38 23.51 6.30
CA ILE A 78 -17.43 23.04 7.20
C ILE A 78 -16.79 22.13 8.25
N PHE A 79 -16.81 22.57 9.50
CA PHE A 79 -16.46 21.71 10.63
C PHE A 79 -17.67 20.90 11.08
N LYS A 80 -17.54 19.56 11.10
CA LYS A 80 -18.54 18.64 11.64
C LYS A 80 -17.93 17.83 12.77
N ARG A 81 -18.58 17.81 13.93
CA ARG A 81 -18.15 16.98 15.06
C ARG A 81 -18.24 15.50 14.65
N PRO A 82 -17.20 14.68 14.94
CA PRO A 82 -17.28 13.24 14.76
C PRO A 82 -18.49 12.65 15.48
N TYR A 83 -19.05 11.56 14.94
CA TYR A 83 -20.24 10.94 15.51
C TYR A 83 -19.98 10.48 16.96
N ALA A 84 -20.82 10.98 17.88
CA ALA A 84 -20.72 10.64 19.30
C ALA A 84 -21.11 9.18 19.59
N SER A 85 -21.86 8.55 18.69
CA SER A 85 -22.40 7.20 18.85
C SER A 85 -21.43 6.07 18.53
N MET A 86 -20.19 6.37 18.13
CA MET A 86 -19.20 5.32 17.87
C MET A 86 -18.81 4.68 19.21
N SER A 87 -19.14 3.41 19.38
CA SER A 87 -18.86 2.62 20.56
C SER A 87 -17.35 2.50 20.79
N ASN A 88 -16.94 2.28 22.05
CA ASN A 88 -15.52 2.09 22.35
C ASN A 88 -14.95 0.86 21.63
N SER A 89 -15.76 -0.19 21.44
CA SER A 89 -15.39 -1.36 20.64
C SER A 89 -15.07 -1.00 19.18
N GLU A 90 -15.89 -0.18 18.52
CA GLU A 90 -15.62 0.25 17.13
C GLU A 90 -14.37 1.11 17.03
N LYS A 91 -14.13 1.99 18.03
CA LYS A 91 -12.92 2.81 18.10
C LYS A 91 -11.66 1.98 18.31
N GLU A 92 -11.74 0.89 19.07
CA GLU A 92 -10.60 -0.01 19.29
C GLU A 92 -10.26 -0.81 18.03
N THR A 93 -11.25 -1.22 17.24
CA THR A 93 -11.01 -1.88 15.95
C THR A 93 -10.27 -0.95 14.99
N LEU A 94 -10.72 0.29 14.85
CA LEU A 94 -10.11 1.29 13.96
C LEU A 94 -8.67 1.70 14.34
N LYS A 95 -8.23 1.41 15.58
CA LYS A 95 -6.87 1.72 16.05
C LYS A 95 -5.88 0.57 15.89
N LYS A 96 -6.39 -0.64 15.62
CA LYS A 96 -5.57 -1.85 15.49
C LYS A 96 -5.12 -2.10 14.05
N ASP A 97 -5.79 -1.49 13.09
CA ASP A 97 -5.40 -1.41 11.68
C ASP A 97 -4.40 -0.25 11.48
#